data_AF-A0A1J5SJZ0-F1
#
_entry.id   AF-A0A1J5SJZ0-F1
#
_cell.length_a   1.000
_cell.length_b   1.000
_cell.length_c   1.000
_cell.angle_alpha   90.00
_cell.angle_beta   90.00
_cell.angle_gamma   90.00
#
_symmetry.space_group_name_H-M   'P 1'
#
loop_
_entity.id
_entity.type
_entity.pdbx_description
1 polymer ?
#
loop_
_entity_poly.entity_id
_entity_poly.type
_entity_poly.pdbx_seq_one_letter_code
_entity_poly.pdbx_strand_id
1 'polypeptide(L)'
;MALFIAERIRKREFGKAIPPTDKAALIAGARICLTETIAGQGLPKGTRLLKAYATTKQGPRRILYLLVVAEGDLFVLLYRNKQDEVGANMGPKNTAFNAVLAKHLDLLREDIAADRIEEIMPDPTTEPDAQTD
;
A
#
# COMPACT_ATOMS: atom_id res chain seq x y z
N MET A 1 10.90 -9.47 -3.55
CA MET A 1 9.74 -8.78 -2.96
C MET A 1 10.19 -7.41 -2.51
N ALA A 2 10.07 -6.46 -3.43
CA ALA A 2 10.19 -5.05 -3.15
C ALA A 2 8.80 -4.44 -2.89
N LEU A 3 8.78 -3.29 -2.24
CA LEU A 3 7.57 -2.53 -1.95
C LEU A 3 7.66 -1.18 -2.65
N PHE A 4 6.71 -0.90 -3.51
CA PHE A 4 6.72 0.26 -4.38
C PHE A 4 5.48 1.14 -4.16
N ILE A 5 5.60 2.41 -4.56
CA ILE A 5 4.47 3.32 -4.68
C ILE A 5 4.65 4.22 -5.89
N ALA A 6 3.57 4.47 -6.63
CA ALA A 6 3.57 5.45 -7.70
C ALA A 6 3.57 6.88 -7.14
N GLU A 7 4.33 7.79 -7.74
CA GLU A 7 4.48 9.17 -7.27
C GLU A 7 3.11 9.85 -7.05
N ARG A 8 2.16 9.68 -7.98
CA ARG A 8 0.84 10.32 -7.85
C ARG A 8 -0.04 9.67 -6.79
N ILE A 9 0.13 8.37 -6.51
CA ILE A 9 -0.54 7.72 -5.38
C ILE A 9 0.05 8.24 -4.08
N ARG A 10 1.39 8.33 -3.97
CA ARG A 10 2.06 8.92 -2.81
C ARG A 10 1.57 10.32 -2.50
N LYS A 11 1.46 11.19 -3.53
CA LYS A 11 0.92 12.54 -3.38
C LYS A 11 -0.50 12.57 -2.84
N ARG A 12 -1.34 11.60 -3.22
CA ARG A 12 -2.75 11.52 -2.79
C ARG A 12 -2.91 10.97 -1.38
N GLU A 13 -2.12 9.96 -1.01
CA GLU A 13 -2.25 9.28 0.28
C GLU A 13 -1.41 9.95 1.39
N PHE A 14 -0.27 10.55 1.04
CA PHE A 14 0.72 11.05 2.02
C PHE A 14 1.19 12.49 1.78
N GLY A 15 0.85 13.10 0.63
CA GLY A 15 1.34 14.43 0.28
C GLY A 15 2.78 14.41 -0.25
N LYS A 16 3.66 15.31 0.21
CA LYS A 16 4.99 15.49 -0.38
C LYS A 16 5.97 14.34 -0.14
N ALA A 17 5.82 13.58 0.94
CA ALA A 17 6.64 12.43 1.29
C ALA A 17 5.86 11.50 2.23
N ILE A 18 6.27 10.23 2.33
CA ILE A 18 5.70 9.29 3.29
C ILE A 18 6.31 9.57 4.67
N PRO A 19 5.51 9.85 5.72
CA PRO A 19 6.03 10.00 7.07
C PRO A 19 6.74 8.71 7.55
N PRO A 20 7.84 8.79 8.32
CA PRO A 20 8.58 7.61 8.78
C PRO A 20 7.72 6.58 9.52
N THR A 21 6.76 7.05 10.34
CA THR A 21 5.83 6.15 11.06
C THR A 21 4.90 5.38 10.13
N ASP A 22 4.47 6.00 9.03
CA ASP A 22 3.61 5.35 8.05
C ASP A 22 4.43 4.41 7.16
N LYS A 23 5.67 4.79 6.83
CA LYS A 23 6.64 3.94 6.12
C LYS A 23 6.87 2.62 6.85
N ALA A 24 7.11 2.67 8.16
CA ALA A 24 7.25 1.48 9.00
C ALA A 24 5.99 0.61 9.00
N ALA A 25 4.80 1.23 9.01
CA ALA A 25 3.52 0.52 8.95
C ALA A 25 3.31 -0.18 7.59
N LEU A 26 3.70 0.47 6.49
CA LEU A 26 3.66 -0.12 5.14
C LEU A 26 4.60 -1.33 5.05
N ILE A 27 5.84 -1.21 5.51
CA ILE A 27 6.81 -2.31 5.49
C ILE A 27 6.34 -3.48 6.36
N ALA A 28 5.85 -3.21 7.58
CA ALA A 28 5.32 -4.26 8.46
C ALA A 28 4.08 -4.95 7.86
N GLY A 29 3.19 -4.17 7.23
CA GLY A 29 1.97 -4.66 6.60
C GLY A 29 2.20 -5.40 5.28
N ALA A 30 3.36 -5.22 4.64
CA ALA A 30 3.74 -5.90 3.39
C ALA A 30 4.06 -7.40 3.58
N ARG A 31 4.05 -7.91 4.82
CA ARG A 31 4.17 -9.34 5.12
C ARG A 31 2.94 -10.09 4.62
N ILE A 32 3.05 -10.75 3.46
CA ILE A 32 1.94 -11.44 2.78
C ILE A 32 1.15 -12.37 3.72
N CYS A 33 1.82 -13.09 4.62
CA CYS A 33 1.16 -14.00 5.57
C CYS A 33 0.22 -13.32 6.58
N LEU A 34 0.31 -11.99 6.75
CA LEU A 34 -0.53 -11.18 7.61
C LEU A 34 -1.64 -10.45 6.83
N THR A 35 -1.78 -10.73 5.53
CA THR A 35 -2.73 -10.06 4.65
C THR A 35 -3.93 -10.94 4.32
N GLU A 36 -5.07 -10.29 4.09
CA GLU A 36 -6.26 -10.93 3.53
C GLU A 36 -6.30 -10.65 2.02
N THR A 37 -6.45 -11.69 1.21
CA THR A 37 -6.74 -11.49 -0.22
C THR A 37 -8.19 -11.00 -0.35
N ILE A 38 -8.39 -9.92 -1.10
CA ILE A 38 -9.73 -9.38 -1.38
C ILE A 38 -10.01 -9.35 -2.88
N ALA A 39 -11.29 -9.37 -3.24
CA ALA A 39 -11.71 -9.17 -4.61
C ALA A 39 -11.58 -7.69 -5.01
N GLY A 40 -11.20 -7.45 -6.26
CA GLY A 40 -11.14 -6.12 -6.88
C GLY A 40 -11.63 -6.19 -8.32
N GLN A 41 -12.16 -5.07 -8.83
CA GLN A 41 -12.57 -4.95 -10.21
C GLN A 41 -11.46 -4.30 -11.05
N GLY A 42 -11.32 -4.71 -12.31
CA GLY A 42 -10.36 -4.10 -13.24
C GLY A 42 -8.89 -4.41 -12.94
N LEU A 43 -8.60 -5.48 -12.20
CA LEU A 43 -7.22 -5.83 -11.85
C LEU A 43 -6.44 -6.29 -13.09
N PRO A 44 -5.17 -5.84 -13.27
CA PRO A 44 -4.29 -6.36 -14.30
C PRO A 44 -4.09 -7.87 -14.16
N LYS A 45 -3.90 -8.56 -15.30
CA LYS A 45 -3.65 -10.01 -15.31
C LYS A 45 -2.42 -10.35 -14.47
N GLY A 46 -2.51 -11.41 -13.67
CA GLY A 46 -1.40 -11.85 -12.83
C GLY A 46 -1.22 -11.03 -11.56
N THR A 47 -2.21 -10.23 -11.17
CA THR A 47 -2.18 -9.47 -9.92
C THR A 47 -3.30 -9.87 -8.96
N ARG A 48 -3.12 -9.57 -7.67
CA ARG A 48 -4.17 -9.72 -6.64
C ARG A 48 -4.12 -8.59 -5.63
N LEU A 49 -5.26 -8.28 -5.02
CA LEU A 49 -5.33 -7.32 -3.93
C LEU A 49 -5.10 -7.98 -2.59
N LEU A 50 -4.19 -7.40 -1.81
CA LEU A 50 -3.90 -7.79 -0.44
C LEU A 50 -4.28 -6.65 0.49
N LYS A 51 -5.14 -6.93 1.45
CA LYS A 51 -5.55 -6.00 2.49
C LYS A 51 -4.80 -6.33 3.77
N ALA A 52 -4.13 -5.32 4.33
CA ALA A 52 -3.43 -5.43 5.61
C ALA A 52 -4.02 -4.45 6.63
N TYR A 53 -3.86 -4.80 7.90
CA TYR A 53 -4.15 -3.91 9.01
C TYR A 53 -2.85 -3.55 9.70
N ALA A 54 -2.70 -2.27 10.03
CA ALA A 54 -1.57 -1.78 10.81
C ALA A 54 -2.06 -0.85 11.91
N THR A 55 -1.31 -0.77 13.01
CA THR A 55 -1.58 0.19 14.07
C THR A 55 -0.44 1.20 14.09
N THR A 56 -0.79 2.47 13.96
CA THR A 56 0.17 3.59 14.02
C THR A 56 -0.08 4.44 15.26
N LYS A 57 0.82 5.38 15.54
CA LYS A 57 0.61 6.38 16.62
C LYS A 57 -0.67 7.19 16.41
N GLN A 58 -1.06 7.41 15.15
CA GLN A 58 -2.29 8.11 14.76
C GLN A 58 -3.53 7.20 14.75
N GLY A 59 -3.37 5.91 15.09
CA GLY A 59 -4.45 4.93 15.19
C GLY A 59 -4.40 3.82 14.14
N PRO A 60 -5.47 2.99 14.09
CA PRO A 60 -5.56 1.86 13.17
C PRO A 60 -5.65 2.31 11.70
N ARG A 61 -4.96 1.56 10.84
CA ARG A 61 -4.85 1.78 9.40
C ARG A 61 -5.20 0.51 8.64
N ARG A 62 -5.78 0.72 7.47
CA ARG A 62 -6.10 -0.28 6.46
C ARG A 62 -5.28 0.05 5.24
N ILE A 63 -4.48 -0.91 4.81
CA ILE A 63 -3.55 -0.76 3.71
C ILE A 63 -3.99 -1.70 2.61
N LEU A 64 -4.03 -1.20 1.38
CA LEU A 64 -4.27 -2.03 0.21
C LEU A 64 -3.00 -2.09 -0.63
N TYR A 65 -2.54 -3.31 -0.88
CA TYR A 65 -1.47 -3.60 -1.83
C TYR A 65 -2.01 -4.30 -3.08
N LEU A 66 -1.37 -4.03 -4.21
CA LEU A 66 -1.45 -4.84 -5.41
C LEU A 66 -0.20 -5.73 -5.46
N LEU A 67 -0.38 -7.05 -5.39
CA LEU A 67 0.71 -8.00 -5.57
C LEU A 67 0.82 -8.40 -7.05
N VAL A 68 2.01 -8.28 -7.62
CA VAL A 68 2.38 -8.93 -8.89
C VAL A 68 2.78 -10.37 -8.58
N VAL A 69 1.95 -11.34 -8.96
CA VAL A 69 2.07 -12.73 -8.47
C VAL A 69 3.37 -13.40 -8.91
N ALA A 70 3.83 -13.15 -10.14
CA ALA A 70 5.03 -13.78 -10.69
C ALA A 70 6.33 -13.27 -10.04
N GLU A 71 6.39 -11.98 -9.71
CA GLU A 71 7.59 -11.31 -9.19
C GLU A 71 7.60 -11.27 -7.65
N GLY A 72 6.42 -11.36 -7.04
CA GLY A 72 6.24 -11.22 -5.60
C GLY A 72 6.32 -9.76 -5.13
N ASP A 73 6.31 -8.80 -6.04
CA ASP A 73 6.42 -7.37 -5.72
C ASP A 73 5.07 -6.75 -5.38
N LEU A 74 5.12 -5.75 -4.49
CA LEU A 74 3.94 -5.10 -3.93
C LEU A 74 3.91 -3.63 -4.32
N PHE A 75 2.75 -3.16 -4.76
CA PHE A 75 2.47 -1.73 -4.92
C PHE A 75 1.46 -1.27 -3.89
N VAL A 76 1.78 -0.19 -3.17
CA VAL A 76 0.83 0.49 -2.29
C VAL A 76 -0.22 1.19 -3.15
N LEU A 77 -1.49 0.84 -2.95
CA LEU A 77 -2.61 1.55 -3.56
C LEU A 77 -3.29 2.49 -2.57
N LEU A 78 -3.61 2.05 -1.35
CA LEU A 78 -4.39 2.83 -0.39
C LEU A 78 -3.79 2.76 1.02
N TYR A 79 -3.89 3.86 1.76
CA TYR A 79 -3.53 3.94 3.18
C TYR A 79 -4.57 4.76 3.95
N ARG A 80 -5.57 4.09 4.53
CA ARG A 80 -6.78 4.75 5.08
C ARG A 80 -7.10 4.30 6.51
N ASN A 81 -7.94 5.03 7.21
CA ASN A 81 -8.51 4.62 8.49
C ASN A 81 -9.93 4.07 8.29
N LYS A 82 -10.60 3.64 9.37
CA LYS A 82 -11.97 3.09 9.28
C LYS A 82 -13.06 4.16 9.13
N GLN A 83 -12.74 5.41 9.42
CA GLN A 83 -13.68 6.54 9.40
C GLN A 83 -13.79 7.17 7.99
N ASP A 84 -12.78 6.95 7.15
CA ASP A 84 -12.78 7.34 5.74
C ASP A 84 -13.75 6.46 4.93
N GLU A 85 -14.52 7.04 4.02
CA GLU A 85 -15.55 6.32 3.24
C GLU A 85 -14.98 5.20 2.37
N VAL A 86 -13.77 5.37 1.83
CA VAL A 86 -13.03 4.34 1.09
C VAL A 86 -12.52 3.29 2.07
N GLY A 87 -11.96 3.75 3.19
CA GLY A 87 -11.37 2.91 4.21
C GLY A 87 -12.38 2.08 4.99
N ALA A 88 -13.63 2.54 5.17
CA ALA A 88 -14.68 1.92 5.98
C ALA A 88 -15.04 0.50 5.51
N ASN A 89 -14.98 0.25 4.21
CA ASN A 89 -15.14 -1.07 3.61
C ASN A 89 -14.31 -1.19 2.33
N MET A 90 -13.13 -1.80 2.41
CA MET A 90 -12.29 -2.05 1.24
C MET A 90 -12.72 -3.35 0.54
N GLY A 91 -13.73 -3.26 -0.31
CA GLY A 91 -14.20 -4.40 -1.08
C GLY A 91 -15.26 -4.02 -2.12
N PRO A 92 -15.67 -4.96 -2.99
CA PRO A 92 -16.45 -4.67 -4.20
C PRO A 92 -17.83 -4.03 -3.95
N LYS A 93 -18.38 -4.15 -2.74
CA LYS A 93 -19.68 -3.56 -2.37
C LYS A 93 -19.60 -2.06 -2.08
N ASN A 94 -18.39 -1.51 -1.87
CA ASN A 94 -18.20 -0.10 -1.59
C ASN A 94 -17.88 0.67 -2.87
N THR A 95 -18.80 1.51 -3.31
CA THR A 95 -18.69 2.31 -4.54
C THR A 95 -17.56 3.34 -4.45
N ALA A 96 -17.38 3.98 -3.29
CA ALA A 96 -16.28 4.93 -3.07
C ALA A 96 -14.92 4.23 -3.20
N PHE A 97 -14.80 3.03 -2.63
CA PHE A 97 -13.61 2.19 -2.78
C PHE A 97 -13.33 1.82 -4.24
N ASN A 98 -14.33 1.34 -4.97
CA ASN A 98 -14.15 0.94 -6.37
C ASN A 98 -13.73 2.12 -7.25
N ALA A 99 -14.30 3.31 -7.02
CA ALA A 99 -13.94 4.51 -7.77
C ALA A 99 -12.48 4.92 -7.53
N VAL A 100 -12.01 4.90 -6.28
CA VAL A 100 -10.62 5.22 -5.97
C VAL A 100 -9.67 4.11 -6.44
N LEU A 101 -10.05 2.85 -6.30
CA LEU A 101 -9.26 1.72 -6.81
C LEU A 101 -9.03 1.85 -8.32
N ALA A 102 -10.09 2.05 -9.11
CA ALA A 102 -9.97 2.22 -10.56
C ALA A 102 -9.04 3.39 -10.92
N LYS A 103 -9.23 4.54 -10.27
CA LYS A 103 -8.37 5.72 -10.46
C LYS A 103 -6.91 5.43 -10.11
N HIS A 104 -6.65 4.77 -9.00
CA HIS A 104 -5.29 4.46 -8.58
C HIS A 104 -4.61 3.42 -9.46
N LEU A 105 -5.36 2.46 -10.02
CA LEU A 105 -4.84 1.53 -11.03
C LEU A 105 -4.44 2.27 -12.33
N ASP A 106 -5.22 3.24 -12.78
CA ASP A 106 -4.86 4.09 -13.92
C ASP A 106 -3.61 4.93 -13.63
N LEU A 107 -3.56 5.57 -12.46
CA LEU A 107 -2.39 6.35 -12.05
C LEU A 107 -1.13 5.48 -11.97
N LEU A 108 -1.25 4.27 -11.40
CA LEU A 108 -0.16 3.31 -11.32
C LEU A 108 0.35 2.93 -12.71
N ARG A 109 -0.55 2.53 -13.62
CA ARG A 109 -0.20 2.16 -14.99
C ARG A 109 0.57 3.27 -15.71
N GLU A 110 0.06 4.50 -15.62
CA GLU A 110 0.69 5.66 -16.23
C GLU A 110 2.02 6.05 -15.57
N ASP A 111 2.15 5.91 -14.25
CA ASP A 111 3.39 6.20 -13.53
C ASP A 111 4.47 5.13 -13.76
N ILE A 112 4.08 3.86 -13.92
CA ILE A 112 5.00 2.80 -14.37
C ILE A 112 5.54 3.15 -15.77
N ALA A 113 4.66 3.52 -16.71
CA ALA A 113 5.06 3.88 -18.07
C ALA A 113 5.96 5.13 -18.13
N ALA A 114 5.86 6.01 -17.15
CA ALA A 114 6.65 7.24 -17.04
C ALA A 114 7.87 7.10 -16.11
N ASP A 115 8.15 5.90 -15.59
CA ASP A 115 9.22 5.64 -14.61
C ASP A 115 9.14 6.53 -13.35
N ARG A 116 7.91 6.77 -12.86
CA ARG A 116 7.60 7.56 -11.66
C ARG A 116 7.21 6.68 -10.48
N ILE A 117 8.05 5.69 -10.21
CA ILE A 117 7.87 4.72 -9.13
C ILE A 117 8.96 4.92 -8.08
N GLU A 118 8.56 4.88 -6.81
CA GLU A 118 9.45 5.01 -5.67
C GLU A 118 9.47 3.69 -4.89
N GLU A 119 10.67 3.17 -4.59
CA GLU A 119 10.83 2.02 -3.68
C GLU A 119 10.77 2.47 -2.22
N ILE A 120 9.99 1.77 -1.42
CA ILE A 120 9.82 1.99 0.01
C ILE A 120 10.81 1.08 0.76
N MET A 121 12.01 1.61 0.99
CA MET A 121 13.04 0.93 1.78
C MET A 121 12.91 1.22 3.27
N PRO A 122 13.32 0.31 4.18
CA PRO A 122 13.49 0.65 5.59
C PRO A 122 14.48 1.82 5.74
N ASP A 123 14.29 2.65 6.76
CA ASP A 123 15.27 3.71 7.05
C ASP A 123 16.55 3.05 7.59
N PRO A 124 17.74 3.46 7.09
CA PRO A 124 19.02 2.82 7.43
C PRO A 124 19.39 2.93 8.91
N THR A 125 18.73 3.80 9.67
CA THR A 125 18.95 4.02 11.12
C THR A 125 18.12 3.09 12.01
N THR A 126 17.48 2.07 11.44
CA THR A 126 16.73 1.06 12.21
C THR A 126 17.45 -0.29 12.15
N GLU A 127 18.75 -0.30 12.42
CA GLU A 127 19.35 -1.48 13.03
C GLU A 127 18.81 -1.58 14.46
N PRO A 128 18.28 -2.73 14.91
CA PRO A 128 18.16 -2.95 16.33
C PRO A 128 19.57 -2.92 16.90
N ASP A 129 19.81 -2.15 17.97
CA ASP A 129 21.01 -2.26 18.79
C ASP A 129 21.18 -3.74 19.20
N ALA A 130 21.92 -4.48 18.39
CA ALA A 130 22.35 -5.83 18.66
C ALA A 130 23.73 -5.70 19.29
N GLN A 131 23.78 -5.31 20.55
CA GLN A 131 24.76 -5.79 21.54
C GLN A 131 24.61 -5.01 22.85
N THR A 132 24.14 -5.70 23.88
CA THR A 132 24.74 -5.56 25.21
C THR A 132 24.54 -6.88 25.96
N ASP A 133 25.68 -7.56 26.12
CA ASP A 133 26.08 -8.65 27.04
C ASP A 133 25.27 -9.95 27.15
#